data_AF-A0A8X7WQP3-F1
#
_entry.id   AF-A0A8X7WQP3-F1
#
_cell.length_a   1.000
_cell.length_b   1.000
_cell.length_c   1.000
_cell.angle_alpha   90.00
_cell.angle_beta   90.00
_cell.angle_gamma   90.00
#
_symmetry.space_group_name_H-M   'P 1'
#
loop_
_entity.id
_entity.type
_entity.pdbx_description
1 polymer ?
#
loop_
_entity_poly.entity_id
_entity_poly.type
_entity_poly.pdbx_seq_one_letter_code
_entity_poly.pdbx_strand_id
1 'polypeptide(L)'
;MEIIPNPKEVDGVKVLQLETAAGAAIRFFENAIGVNVPRSRFLPVKATSDLLLVQSDLYTLVDGFVTRNKARSNPTNPAIELGPEFKKVASFLSRFKSIPSIVELDSLKVSGDVWFGSGVVLKGKVSVKANSGTKLEIPDNAVVKAKDINGPEDL
;
A
#
# COMPACT_ATOMS: atom_id res chain seq x y z
N MET A 1 -13.57 21.89 -21.06
CA MET A 1 -12.90 21.05 -20.05
C MET A 1 -11.78 21.86 -19.41
N GLU A 2 -11.59 21.75 -18.10
CA GLU A 2 -10.48 22.36 -17.37
C GLU A 2 -9.17 21.74 -17.84
N ILE A 3 -8.17 22.57 -18.12
CA ILE A 3 -6.81 22.13 -18.41
C ILE A 3 -6.06 21.98 -17.08
N ILE A 4 -5.40 20.83 -16.90
CA ILE A 4 -4.51 20.56 -15.78
C ILE A 4 -3.07 20.77 -16.27
N PRO A 5 -2.40 21.88 -15.90
CA PRO A 5 -0.98 22.04 -16.17
C PRO A 5 -0.20 21.17 -15.17
N ASN A 6 0.42 20.08 -15.63
CA ASN A 6 1.20 19.16 -14.80
C ASN A 6 2.72 19.42 -15.01
N PRO A 7 3.40 20.17 -14.12
CA PRO A 7 4.81 20.46 -14.26
C PRO A 7 5.65 19.19 -14.07
N LYS A 8 6.57 18.96 -15.00
CA LYS A 8 7.51 17.82 -14.96
C LYS A 8 8.92 18.26 -15.34
N GLU A 9 9.86 17.37 -15.09
CA GLU A 9 11.22 17.46 -15.60
C GLU A 9 11.51 16.22 -16.44
N VAL A 10 11.98 16.42 -17.67
CA VAL A 10 12.38 15.35 -18.59
C VAL A 10 13.78 15.70 -19.08
N ASP A 11 14.73 14.81 -18.83
CA ASP A 11 16.14 14.98 -19.21
C ASP A 11 16.72 16.35 -18.80
N GLY A 12 16.40 16.81 -17.58
CA GLY A 12 16.87 18.09 -17.03
C GLY A 12 16.11 19.33 -17.51
N VAL A 13 15.10 19.17 -18.38
CA VAL A 13 14.30 20.27 -18.92
C VAL A 13 12.97 20.35 -18.20
N LYS A 14 12.64 21.53 -17.65
CA LYS A 14 11.32 21.81 -17.08
C LYS A 14 10.29 21.91 -18.20
N VAL A 15 9.24 21.11 -18.12
CA VAL A 15 8.16 21.04 -19.10
C VAL A 15 6.79 21.13 -18.42
N LEU A 16 5.77 21.52 -19.19
CA LEU A 16 4.37 21.41 -18.79
C LEU A 16 3.71 20.30 -19.60
N GLN A 17 3.21 19.27 -18.92
CA GLN A 17 2.36 18.25 -19.52
C GLN A 17 0.90 18.71 -19.34
N LEU A 18 0.22 19.03 -20.43
CA LEU A 18 -1.19 19.44 -20.39
C LEU A 18 -2.09 18.21 -20.40
N GLU A 19 -2.96 18.12 -19.39
CA GLU A 19 -3.87 16.99 -19.22
C GLU A 19 -5.32 17.45 -19.05
N THR A 20 -6.26 16.52 -19.23
CA THR A 20 -7.66 16.70 -18.84
C THR A 20 -8.12 15.46 -18.07
N ALA A 21 -9.05 15.63 -17.13
CA ALA A 21 -9.64 14.52 -16.40
C ALA A 21 -10.98 14.12 -17.03
N ALA A 22 -11.16 12.84 -17.36
CA ALA A 22 -12.42 12.34 -17.93
C ALA A 22 -13.65 12.70 -17.07
N GLY A 23 -13.51 12.66 -15.74
CA GLY A 23 -14.59 13.03 -14.81
C GLY A 23 -15.03 14.50 -14.90
N ALA A 24 -14.16 15.42 -15.33
CA ALA A 24 -14.53 16.83 -15.52
C ALA A 24 -15.51 17.02 -16.68
N ALA A 25 -15.66 16.02 -17.54
CA ALA A 25 -16.62 16.05 -18.62
C ALA A 25 -18.08 15.96 -18.14
N ILE A 26 -18.33 15.53 -16.88
CA ILE A 26 -19.68 15.29 -16.34
C ILE A 26 -20.63 16.47 -16.51
N ARG A 27 -20.13 17.71 -16.42
CA ARG A 27 -20.92 18.95 -16.57
C ARG A 27 -21.46 19.20 -17.98
N PHE A 28 -20.96 18.47 -18.98
CA PHE A 28 -21.37 18.64 -20.38
C PHE A 28 -22.45 17.63 -20.81
N PHE A 29 -22.85 16.71 -19.92
CA PHE A 29 -23.88 15.72 -20.21
C PHE A 29 -25.21 16.15 -19.57
N GLU A 30 -26.30 16.07 -20.35
CA GLU A 30 -27.65 16.22 -19.81
C GLU A 30 -27.99 15.05 -18.88
N ASN A 31 -28.72 15.33 -17.79
CA ASN A 31 -29.16 14.35 -16.78
C ASN A 31 -28.01 13.56 -16.11
N ALA A 32 -26.80 14.12 -16.03
CA ALA A 32 -25.70 13.49 -15.31
C ALA A 32 -25.97 13.40 -13.80
N ILE A 33 -25.65 12.24 -13.20
CA ILE A 33 -25.84 11.98 -11.76
C ILE A 33 -24.61 11.35 -11.14
N GLY A 34 -24.48 11.50 -9.82
CA GLY A 34 -23.58 10.69 -8.99
C GLY A 34 -24.34 9.57 -8.31
N VAL A 35 -23.70 8.41 -8.14
CA VAL A 35 -24.22 7.30 -7.32
C VAL A 35 -23.25 7.05 -6.19
N ASN A 36 -23.73 7.14 -4.95
CA ASN A 36 -22.92 6.80 -3.79
C ASN A 36 -22.80 5.27 -3.68
N VAL A 37 -21.57 4.77 -3.64
CA VAL A 37 -21.26 3.34 -3.67
C VAL A 37 -20.45 2.94 -2.44
N PRO A 38 -20.55 1.67 -2.00
CA PRO A 38 -19.70 1.19 -0.91
C PRO A 38 -18.22 1.23 -1.32
N ARG A 39 -17.33 1.41 -0.34
CA ARG A 39 -15.87 1.46 -0.55
C ARG A 39 -15.30 0.22 -1.24
N SER A 40 -16.00 -0.93 -1.17
CA SER A 40 -15.65 -2.15 -1.90
C SER A 40 -15.58 -1.98 -3.42
N ARG A 41 -16.21 -0.94 -4.00
CA ARG A 41 -16.09 -0.61 -5.43
C ARG A 41 -14.87 0.26 -5.77
N PHE A 42 -14.09 0.67 -4.78
CA PHE A 42 -12.93 1.56 -4.97
C PHE A 42 -11.71 1.01 -4.24
N LEU A 43 -10.95 0.16 -4.93
CA LEU A 43 -9.70 -0.44 -4.46
C LEU A 43 -8.54 -0.06 -5.42
N PRO A 44 -8.13 1.21 -5.45
CA PRO A 44 -7.06 1.66 -6.34
C PRO A 44 -5.69 1.18 -5.86
N VAL A 45 -4.75 1.03 -6.79
CA VAL A 45 -3.33 0.83 -6.50
C VAL A 45 -2.55 2.03 -7.02
N LYS A 46 -2.07 2.89 -6.11
CA LYS A 46 -1.33 4.14 -6.44
C LYS A 46 0.10 4.10 -5.92
N ALA A 47 0.32 3.42 -4.80
CA ALA A 47 1.64 3.14 -4.24
C ALA A 47 1.82 1.65 -3.94
N THR A 48 3.04 1.25 -3.63
CA THR A 48 3.35 -0.14 -3.22
C THR A 48 2.72 -0.52 -1.88
N SER A 49 2.36 0.44 -1.03
CA SER A 49 1.50 0.21 0.13
C SER A 49 0.11 -0.30 -0.25
N ASP A 50 -0.49 0.24 -1.32
CA ASP A 50 -1.76 -0.26 -1.86
C ASP A 50 -1.59 -1.65 -2.49
N LEU A 51 -0.44 -1.89 -3.13
CA LEU A 51 -0.10 -3.20 -3.70
C LEU A 51 -0.03 -4.27 -2.60
N LEU A 52 0.57 -3.94 -1.45
CA LEU A 52 0.61 -4.83 -0.28
C LEU A 52 -0.81 -5.18 0.19
N LEU A 53 -1.72 -4.19 0.25
CA LEU A 53 -3.11 -4.44 0.64
C LEU A 53 -3.76 -5.48 -0.28
N VAL A 54 -3.70 -5.30 -1.60
CA VAL A 54 -4.42 -6.16 -2.56
C VAL A 54 -3.77 -7.53 -2.76
N GLN A 55 -2.47 -7.68 -2.47
CA GLN A 55 -1.77 -8.96 -2.54
C GLN A 55 -1.88 -9.78 -1.25
N SER A 56 -2.26 -9.15 -0.13
CA SER A 56 -2.35 -9.81 1.17
C SER A 56 -3.62 -10.65 1.36
N ASP A 57 -3.65 -11.37 2.48
CA ASP A 57 -4.79 -12.13 2.97
C ASP A 57 -5.97 -11.26 3.47
N LEU A 58 -5.90 -9.93 3.38
CA LEU A 58 -7.08 -9.07 3.51
C LEU A 58 -8.13 -9.34 2.43
N TYR A 59 -7.69 -9.89 1.30
CA TYR A 59 -8.53 -10.27 0.18
C TYR A 59 -8.27 -11.71 -0.23
N THR A 60 -9.27 -12.30 -0.89
CA THR A 60 -9.21 -13.62 -1.51
C THR A 60 -9.54 -13.46 -2.99
N LEU A 61 -8.94 -14.29 -3.85
CA LEU A 61 -9.29 -14.32 -5.27
C LEU A 61 -10.38 -15.36 -5.48
N VAL A 62 -11.56 -14.92 -5.93
CA VAL A 62 -12.72 -15.79 -6.21
C VAL A 62 -13.18 -15.47 -7.62
N ASP A 63 -13.04 -16.41 -8.56
CA ASP A 63 -13.45 -16.26 -9.96
C ASP A 63 -12.92 -14.98 -10.64
N GLY A 64 -11.67 -14.60 -10.32
CA GLY A 64 -11.04 -13.39 -10.85
C GLY A 64 -11.37 -12.09 -10.08
N PHE A 65 -12.24 -12.15 -9.06
CA PHE A 65 -12.57 -11.03 -8.21
C PHE A 65 -11.71 -10.99 -6.94
N VAL A 66 -11.11 -9.83 -6.67
CA VAL A 66 -10.46 -9.52 -5.39
C VAL A 66 -11.55 -9.23 -4.36
N THR A 67 -11.90 -10.25 -3.59
CA THR A 67 -13.03 -10.23 -2.65
C THR A 67 -12.53 -10.08 -1.22
N ARG A 68 -13.24 -9.30 -0.40
CA ARG A 68 -12.87 -9.11 1.01
C ARG A 68 -12.84 -10.45 1.76
N ASN A 69 -11.74 -10.74 2.45
CA ASN A 69 -11.64 -11.96 3.25
C ASN A 69 -12.61 -11.91 4.43
N LYS A 70 -13.42 -12.95 4.63
CA LYS A 70 -14.38 -13.07 5.74
C LYS A 70 -13.70 -13.18 7.10
N ALA A 71 -12.43 -13.60 7.15
CA ALA A 71 -11.64 -13.62 8.38
C ALA A 71 -11.33 -12.21 8.91
N ARG A 72 -11.41 -11.19 8.06
CA ARG A 72 -11.23 -9.79 8.47
C ARG A 72 -12.51 -9.29 9.15
N SER A 73 -12.48 -9.17 10.47
CA SER A 73 -13.59 -8.63 11.25
C SER A 73 -13.82 -7.13 11.04
N ASN A 74 -12.75 -6.35 10.83
CA ASN A 74 -12.84 -4.90 10.61
C ASN A 74 -13.02 -4.57 9.11
N PRO A 75 -14.14 -3.94 8.70
CA PRO A 75 -14.39 -3.61 7.29
C PRO A 75 -13.39 -2.61 6.71
N THR A 76 -12.67 -1.87 7.55
CA THR A 76 -11.67 -0.86 7.15
C THR A 76 -10.32 -1.52 6.85
N ASN A 77 -9.63 -1.02 5.81
CA ASN A 77 -8.24 -1.39 5.52
C ASN A 77 -7.29 -0.86 6.61
N PRO A 78 -6.23 -1.60 6.94
CA PRO A 78 -5.16 -1.03 7.76
C PRO A 78 -4.48 0.14 7.03
N ALA A 79 -3.97 1.10 7.80
CA ALA A 79 -3.13 2.16 7.28
C ALA A 79 -1.71 1.62 7.05
N ILE A 80 -1.18 1.75 5.83
CA ILE A 80 0.16 1.26 5.50
C ILE A 80 1.01 2.40 4.95
N GLU A 81 2.09 2.70 5.66
CA GLU A 81 3.15 3.63 5.25
C GLU A 81 4.44 2.85 5.03
N LEU A 82 4.93 2.82 3.79
CA LEU A 82 6.22 2.23 3.45
C LEU A 82 7.20 3.33 3.05
N GLY A 83 8.43 3.23 3.55
CA GLY A 83 9.52 4.15 3.26
C GLY A 83 9.91 4.20 1.78
N PRO A 84 10.74 5.18 1.38
CA PRO A 84 11.19 5.36 0.00
C PRO A 84 11.86 4.12 -0.61
N GLU A 85 12.44 3.26 0.23
CA GLU A 85 13.06 1.99 -0.14
C GLU A 85 12.08 1.00 -0.78
N PHE A 86 10.78 1.15 -0.51
CA PHE A 86 9.69 0.34 -1.05
C PHE A 86 8.97 1.02 -2.22
N LYS A 87 9.34 2.25 -2.61
CA LYS A 87 8.60 3.04 -3.61
C LYS A 87 8.55 2.38 -4.99
N LYS A 88 9.62 1.70 -5.40
CA LYS A 88 9.71 0.97 -6.67
C LYS A 88 9.20 -0.45 -6.49
N VAL A 89 8.39 -0.94 -7.43
CA VAL A 89 7.80 -2.29 -7.39
C VAL A 89 8.87 -3.37 -7.23
N ALA A 90 9.97 -3.30 -7.99
CA ALA A 90 11.06 -4.28 -7.88
C ALA A 90 11.67 -4.33 -6.47
N SER A 91 11.93 -3.16 -5.86
CA SER A 91 12.46 -3.05 -4.50
C SER A 91 11.45 -3.51 -3.45
N PHE A 92 10.17 -3.22 -3.64
CA PHE A 92 9.09 -3.73 -2.80
C PHE A 92 9.06 -5.28 -2.83
N LEU A 93 9.03 -5.88 -4.02
CA LEU A 93 8.97 -7.34 -4.18
C LEU A 93 10.20 -8.04 -3.60
N SER A 94 11.40 -7.47 -3.78
CA SER A 94 12.61 -8.08 -3.23
C SER A 94 12.66 -8.06 -1.70
N ARG A 95 12.01 -7.07 -1.06
CA ARG A 95 12.03 -6.87 0.39
C ARG A 95 11.05 -7.75 1.15
N PHE A 96 10.08 -8.37 0.48
CA PHE A 96 9.16 -9.35 1.05
C PHE A 96 9.41 -10.71 0.42
N LYS A 97 10.07 -11.65 1.14
CA LYS A 97 10.23 -13.03 0.63
C LYS A 97 8.87 -13.69 0.36
N SER A 98 7.88 -13.39 1.18
CA SER A 98 6.45 -13.62 0.92
C SER A 98 5.64 -12.44 1.43
N ILE A 99 4.45 -12.23 0.89
CA ILE A 99 3.52 -11.23 1.42
C ILE A 99 3.09 -11.63 2.85
N PRO A 100 3.27 -10.76 3.85
CA PRO A 100 2.89 -11.07 5.22
C PRO A 100 1.36 -11.18 5.38
N SER A 101 0.93 -11.99 6.34
CA SER A 101 -0.46 -11.97 6.80
C SER A 101 -0.72 -10.66 7.54
N ILE A 102 -1.75 -9.94 7.10
CA ILE A 102 -2.17 -8.65 7.68
C ILE A 102 -3.69 -8.58 7.92
N VAL A 103 -4.37 -9.72 7.91
CA VAL A 103 -5.81 -9.83 8.20
C VAL A 103 -6.20 -9.28 9.58
N GLU A 104 -5.28 -9.29 10.55
CA GLU A 104 -5.46 -8.74 11.91
C GLU A 104 -4.71 -7.40 12.13
N LEU A 105 -4.23 -6.75 11.06
CA LEU A 105 -3.47 -5.50 11.15
C LEU A 105 -4.40 -4.28 11.29
N ASP A 106 -3.99 -3.30 12.09
CA ASP A 106 -4.60 -1.97 12.17
C ASP A 106 -3.77 -0.92 11.44
N SER A 107 -2.45 -0.95 11.63
CA SER A 107 -1.51 -0.07 10.92
C SER A 107 -0.13 -0.67 10.82
N LEU A 108 0.55 -0.40 9.71
CA LEU A 108 1.97 -0.72 9.49
C LEU A 108 2.72 0.53 9.06
N LYS A 109 3.82 0.84 9.74
CA LYS A 109 4.79 1.83 9.31
C LYS A 109 6.16 1.18 9.16
N VAL A 110 6.79 1.35 8.01
CA VAL A 110 8.13 0.82 7.73
C VAL A 110 9.03 1.94 7.23
N SER A 111 10.20 2.10 7.82
CA SER A 111 11.19 3.09 7.39
C SER A 111 12.62 2.56 7.50
N GLY A 112 13.45 2.91 6.51
CA GLY A 112 14.85 2.46 6.44
C GLY A 112 15.00 1.10 5.74
N ASP A 113 16.20 0.52 5.83
CA ASP A 113 16.56 -0.72 5.15
C ASP A 113 15.99 -1.98 5.85
N VAL A 114 14.67 -2.16 5.70
CA VAL A 114 13.91 -3.27 6.31
C VAL A 114 13.60 -4.36 5.28
N TRP A 115 13.72 -5.61 5.70
CA TRP A 115 13.45 -6.81 4.92
C TRP A 115 12.55 -7.77 5.72
N PHE A 116 11.66 -8.48 5.04
CA PHE A 116 10.71 -9.41 5.64
C PHE A 116 10.95 -10.83 5.12
N GLY A 117 11.06 -11.76 6.07
CA GLY A 117 11.11 -13.19 5.82
C GLY A 117 9.80 -13.77 5.28
N SER A 118 9.79 -15.08 5.11
CA SER A 118 8.62 -15.83 4.67
C SER A 118 7.68 -16.14 5.84
N GLY A 119 6.36 -16.13 5.62
CA GLY A 119 5.39 -16.54 6.64
C GLY A 119 5.20 -15.55 7.81
N VAL A 120 5.63 -14.29 7.65
CA VAL A 120 5.47 -13.25 8.67
C VAL A 120 3.98 -12.92 8.89
N VAL A 121 3.58 -12.73 10.15
CA VAL A 121 2.23 -12.31 10.55
C VAL A 121 2.30 -11.00 11.32
N LEU A 122 1.54 -10.00 10.87
CA LEU A 122 1.50 -8.68 11.50
C LEU A 122 0.10 -8.39 12.06
N LYS A 123 0.03 -7.98 13.33
CA LYS A 123 -1.22 -7.79 14.08
C LYS A 123 -1.25 -6.47 14.83
N GLY A 124 -2.40 -5.81 14.85
CA GLY A 124 -2.58 -4.52 15.53
C GLY A 124 -1.76 -3.40 14.91
N LYS A 125 -1.13 -2.55 15.72
CA LYS A 125 -0.28 -1.44 15.26
C LYS A 125 1.19 -1.87 15.28
N VAL A 126 1.84 -1.86 14.12
CA VAL A 126 3.25 -2.26 13.98
C VAL A 126 4.06 -1.12 13.36
N SER A 127 5.19 -0.79 13.97
CA SER A 127 6.20 0.09 13.37
C SER A 127 7.53 -0.64 13.28
N VAL A 128 8.19 -0.57 12.13
CA VAL A 128 9.51 -1.15 11.91
C VAL A 128 10.43 -0.08 11.35
N LYS A 129 11.46 0.26 12.11
CA LYS A 129 12.42 1.31 11.76
C LYS A 129 13.83 0.75 11.83
N ALA A 130 14.50 0.76 10.68
CA ALA A 130 15.93 0.54 10.63
C ALA A 130 16.65 1.91 10.72
N ASN A 131 17.58 2.03 11.67
CA ASN A 131 18.42 3.21 11.80
C ASN A 131 19.38 3.33 10.59
N SER A 132 19.89 4.54 10.36
CA SER A 132 20.81 4.80 9.24
C SER A 132 22.00 3.84 9.26
N GLY A 133 22.32 3.24 8.11
CA GLY A 133 23.41 2.27 7.96
C GLY A 133 23.13 0.89 8.56
N THR A 134 21.95 0.65 9.14
CA THR A 134 21.56 -0.64 9.69
C THR A 134 20.58 -1.33 8.76
N LYS A 135 20.80 -2.63 8.51
CA LYS A 135 19.83 -3.52 7.86
C LYS A 135 19.05 -4.26 8.94
N LEU A 136 17.73 -4.29 8.82
CA LEU A 136 16.85 -5.01 9.74
C LEU A 136 16.08 -6.08 8.98
N GLU A 137 16.19 -7.33 9.43
CA GLU A 137 15.52 -8.48 8.82
C GLU A 137 14.50 -9.07 9.80
N ILE A 138 13.21 -8.98 9.47
CA ILE A 138 12.17 -9.70 10.19
C ILE A 138 12.28 -11.19 9.85
N PRO A 139 12.50 -12.09 10.82
CA PRO A 139 12.79 -13.49 10.52
C PRO A 139 11.57 -14.23 9.94
N ASP A 140 11.85 -15.38 9.32
CA ASP A 140 10.81 -16.26 8.79
C ASP A 140 9.86 -16.70 9.92
N ASN A 141 8.56 -16.73 9.64
CA ASN A 141 7.46 -17.07 10.56
C ASN A 141 7.31 -16.15 11.79
N ALA A 142 7.94 -14.98 11.79
CA ALA A 142 7.79 -14.02 12.88
C ALA A 142 6.33 -13.57 13.05
N VAL A 143 5.88 -13.47 14.30
CA VAL A 143 4.57 -12.89 14.64
C VAL A 143 4.80 -11.58 15.39
N VAL A 144 4.55 -10.46 14.71
CA VAL A 144 4.71 -9.11 15.28
C VAL A 144 3.34 -8.56 15.63
N LYS A 145 3.07 -8.39 16.93
CA LYS A 145 1.78 -7.91 17.44
C LYS A 145 1.96 -6.66 18.29
N ALA A 146 1.33 -5.56 17.90
CA ALA A 146 1.26 -4.32 18.66
C ALA A 146 2.64 -3.85 19.19
N LYS A 147 3.65 -3.83 18.30
CA LYS A 147 5.06 -3.64 18.67
C LYS A 147 5.75 -2.65 17.74
N ASP A 148 6.67 -1.87 18.31
CA ASP A 148 7.63 -1.04 17.60
C ASP A 148 8.99 -1.76 17.61
N ILE A 149 9.60 -1.92 16.43
CA ILE A 149 10.91 -2.57 16.23
C ILE A 149 11.87 -1.50 15.70
N ASN A 150 12.86 -1.11 16.49
CA ASN A 150 13.83 -0.05 16.15
C ASN A 150 15.25 -0.58 15.91
N GLY A 151 15.48 -1.87 16.18
CA GLY A 151 16.75 -2.54 15.98
C GLY A 151 16.63 -4.06 16.09
N PRO A 152 17.72 -4.80 15.82
CA PRO A 152 17.74 -6.26 15.94
C PRO A 152 17.41 -6.79 17.33
N GLU A 153 17.63 -5.98 18.37
CA GLU A 153 17.29 -6.27 19.77
C GLU A 153 15.77 -6.35 20.03
N ASP A 154 14.97 -5.76 19.14
CA ASP A 154 13.51 -5.75 19.23
C ASP A 154 12.85 -6.89 18.42
N LEU A 155 13.62 -7.81 17.84
CA LEU A 155 13.10 -8.93 17.04
C LEU A 155 12.62 -10.11 17.91
#